data_AF-Q2GQ55-F1
#
_entry.id   AF-Q2GQ55-F1
#
_cell.length_a   1.000
_cell.length_b   1.000
_cell.length_c   1.000
_cell.angle_alpha   90.00
_cell.angle_beta   90.00
_cell.angle_gamma   90.00
#
_symmetry.space_group_name_H-M   'P 1'
#
loop_
_entity.id
_entity.type
_entity.pdbx_description
1 polymer ?
#
loop_
_entity_poly.entity_id
_entity_poly.type
_entity_poly.pdbx_seq_one_letter_code
_entity_poly.pdbx_strand_id
1 'polypeptide(L)'
;MDPNRNQRSNNGSGTNGNGNNPPVTKTVKTATTKTTALKPAPVQAARATNTSTATASSTATNSTATNSNATNSTATNSTATNSTATNSTATNSTSATNTRTVTHRPAQTTATNNAQTSGRQNVTRTAAGAEGSARTQPRATAASTNTNATASTSGPRATASTAGAKKTAAAKTEDDPSLAYARRIAELAVQRAVLVTKTVLRSIPKKAPAGPNAPLSQKQNAGTTDGTSAAKKDNSPVTIADFAVQALLISGMRKAFPNYGFLGEETAGKLREDERMREKVWKLVQKTKLSDPACEALLGKPGGPQEMMDIIDIGASKTNAEPNKKYIIMDPVDGTSAFMEHGQYAVVLGMVENGHEIMGVVAGPNVKFDDVVLGGAKIREFDTDEDGLGTMISAVRGYGATARPVGPGELLPAVPLNRASQPPPKLDKTKPGLAKFYGLKYVDSENSPKSRWDKVQDFAGGPDKYKKALQLYSSHVRYMAMALGDRTYTQIRWPDERKKPFKPWSIWDHVGTPLIYTESGPSKVTDLHGKPLTYNEGRDMLSYYGIITADATIHKAIVDAVKVELAAEQKLVAAKKLTAAKK
;
A
#
# COMPACT_ATOMS: atom_id res chain seq x y z
N MET A 1 -15.29 -56.47 30.97
CA MET A 1 -16.34 -56.41 32.02
C MET A 1 -15.78 -55.61 33.17
N ASP A 2 -16.48 -54.55 33.57
CA ASP A 2 -16.32 -53.86 34.86
C ASP A 2 -17.08 -54.68 35.95
N PRO A 3 -17.05 -54.41 37.29
CA PRO A 3 -16.58 -53.16 37.94
C PRO A 3 -15.90 -53.24 39.34
N ASN A 4 -15.46 -52.06 39.82
CA ASN A 4 -15.47 -51.58 41.22
C ASN A 4 -14.68 -52.29 42.35
N ARG A 5 -13.71 -51.57 42.95
CA ARG A 5 -13.81 -51.11 44.37
C ARG A 5 -12.83 -50.00 44.78
N ASN A 6 -13.30 -49.09 45.63
CA ASN A 6 -12.48 -48.16 46.45
C ASN A 6 -11.81 -48.89 47.64
N GLN A 7 -10.61 -48.45 48.06
CA GLN A 7 -10.29 -47.86 49.39
C GLN A 7 -8.81 -48.00 49.83
N ARG A 8 -8.22 -46.88 50.34
CA ARG A 8 -7.25 -46.74 51.49
C ARG A 8 -5.87 -47.48 51.40
N SER A 9 -4.76 -47.05 52.04
CA SER A 9 -4.35 -45.84 52.78
C SER A 9 -2.85 -45.91 53.19
N ASN A 10 -2.11 -44.78 53.21
CA ASN A 10 -1.01 -44.42 54.16
C ASN A 10 -0.43 -43.03 53.74
N ASN A 11 -0.28 -42.02 54.62
CA ASN A 11 0.70 -41.82 55.71
C ASN A 11 2.17 -41.74 55.21
N GLY A 12 2.96 -40.70 55.51
CA GLY A 12 2.68 -39.43 56.22
C GLY A 12 3.95 -38.63 56.61
N SER A 13 3.76 -37.46 57.24
CA SER A 13 4.77 -36.55 57.86
C SER A 13 5.74 -35.77 56.92
N GLY A 14 6.09 -34.49 57.19
CA GLY A 14 5.61 -33.59 58.25
C GLY A 14 6.04 -32.11 58.12
N THR A 15 5.31 -31.24 58.85
CA THR A 15 5.76 -30.11 59.72
C THR A 15 6.65 -28.97 59.17
N ASN A 16 6.47 -27.68 59.52
CA ASN A 16 5.35 -26.91 60.12
C ASN A 16 5.68 -25.39 60.01
N GLY A 17 4.70 -24.46 60.00
CA GLY A 17 4.99 -23.01 60.06
C GLY A 17 3.81 -22.04 59.78
N ASN A 18 3.29 -21.38 60.82
CA ASN A 18 2.19 -20.39 60.80
C ASN A 18 2.53 -19.06 60.08
N GLY A 19 1.58 -18.20 59.67
CA GLY A 19 0.11 -18.35 59.68
C GLY A 19 -0.68 -17.03 59.43
N ASN A 20 -2.00 -17.17 59.24
CA ASN A 20 -3.11 -16.18 59.27
C ASN A 20 -3.18 -14.96 58.31
N ASN A 21 -4.19 -14.96 57.42
CA ASN A 21 -5.27 -13.96 57.45
C ASN A 21 -6.57 -14.47 56.72
N PRO A 22 -7.80 -14.03 57.10
CA PRO A 22 -9.08 -14.60 56.61
C PRO A 22 -9.68 -13.93 55.34
N PRO A 23 -10.79 -14.46 54.78
CA PRO A 23 -11.28 -14.10 53.44
C PRO A 23 -12.22 -12.87 53.40
N VAL A 24 -12.22 -12.19 52.24
CA VAL A 24 -13.06 -11.01 51.98
C VAL A 24 -14.44 -11.39 51.44
N THR A 25 -15.49 -11.02 52.16
CA THR A 25 -16.89 -11.06 51.69
C THR A 25 -17.28 -9.78 50.93
N LYS A 26 -18.24 -9.92 50.00
CA LYS A 26 -18.79 -8.82 49.20
C LYS A 26 -19.63 -7.87 50.06
N THR A 27 -19.54 -6.57 49.79
CA THR A 27 -20.52 -5.59 50.29
C THR A 27 -20.90 -4.59 49.19
N VAL A 28 -22.19 -4.53 48.88
CA VAL A 28 -22.80 -3.44 48.08
C VAL A 28 -22.97 -2.23 48.99
N LYS A 29 -22.67 -1.01 48.51
CA LYS A 29 -23.14 0.22 49.17
C LYS A 29 -23.71 1.24 48.18
N THR A 30 -24.71 1.95 48.70
CA THR A 30 -25.67 2.82 48.05
C THR A 30 -25.17 4.25 47.84
N ALA A 31 -25.88 4.99 46.98
CA ALA A 31 -25.65 6.40 46.74
C ALA A 31 -26.06 7.28 47.94
N THR A 32 -25.44 8.46 48.06
CA THR A 32 -25.87 9.52 48.97
C THR A 32 -25.78 10.88 48.25
N THR A 33 -26.85 11.65 48.32
CA THR A 33 -26.97 13.01 47.74
C THR A 33 -26.36 14.08 48.65
N LYS A 34 -25.88 15.17 48.05
CA LYS A 34 -25.76 16.49 48.70
C LYS A 34 -25.96 17.63 47.69
N THR A 35 -26.58 18.70 48.15
CA THR A 35 -27.16 19.80 47.36
C THR A 35 -26.37 21.12 47.57
N THR A 36 -26.84 22.24 46.99
CA THR A 36 -26.34 23.65 47.06
C THR A 36 -25.25 24.02 46.04
N ALA A 37 -25.22 25.21 45.40
CA ALA A 37 -26.18 26.35 45.30
C ALA A 37 -26.00 27.13 43.96
N LEU A 38 -26.80 28.20 43.74
CA LEU A 38 -27.02 28.87 42.44
C LEU A 38 -26.36 30.26 42.27
N LYS A 39 -25.97 30.57 41.00
CA LYS A 39 -25.91 31.91 40.33
C LYS A 39 -24.89 32.97 40.83
N PRO A 40 -24.66 34.09 40.09
CA PRO A 40 -25.10 34.46 38.72
C PRO A 40 -23.98 34.90 37.73
N ALA A 41 -24.38 35.22 36.49
CA ALA A 41 -23.55 35.82 35.44
C ALA A 41 -23.47 37.37 35.50
N PRO A 42 -22.54 38.01 34.78
CA PRO A 42 -22.60 39.44 34.46
C PRO A 42 -23.21 39.72 33.07
N VAL A 43 -23.76 40.93 32.91
CA VAL A 43 -24.50 41.44 31.75
C VAL A 43 -23.68 42.49 30.99
N GLN A 44 -24.07 42.78 29.74
CA GLN A 44 -23.56 43.86 28.89
C GLN A 44 -23.43 45.23 29.58
N ALA A 45 -22.48 46.04 29.11
CA ALA A 45 -22.60 47.49 29.08
C ALA A 45 -21.95 48.04 27.80
N ALA A 46 -22.63 48.99 27.15
CA ALA A 46 -22.08 49.84 26.11
C ALA A 46 -21.87 51.27 26.68
N ARG A 47 -21.00 52.09 26.05
CA ARG A 47 -21.29 53.49 25.62
C ARG A 47 -20.03 54.37 25.40
N ALA A 48 -19.89 54.84 24.16
CA ALA A 48 -19.50 56.18 23.67
C ALA A 48 -18.14 56.88 23.98
N THR A 49 -17.50 57.29 22.86
CA THR A 49 -16.93 58.64 22.53
C THR A 49 -15.83 59.32 23.37
N ASN A 50 -14.67 59.57 22.74
CA ASN A 50 -14.12 60.91 22.37
C ASN A 50 -12.86 60.70 21.48
N THR A 51 -12.75 61.19 20.23
CA THR A 51 -12.48 62.55 19.69
C THR A 51 -11.09 63.17 19.95
N SER A 52 -10.24 63.21 18.91
CA SER A 52 -9.33 64.30 18.43
C SER A 52 -8.18 63.69 17.58
N THR A 53 -8.19 63.76 16.24
CA THR A 53 -7.77 64.84 15.29
C THR A 53 -6.27 64.95 14.98
N ALA A 54 -5.88 64.58 13.74
CA ALA A 54 -4.95 65.29 12.82
C ALA A 54 -4.62 64.37 11.61
N THR A 55 -5.26 64.43 10.44
CA THR A 55 -5.15 65.38 9.29
C THR A 55 -3.84 65.34 8.47
N ALA A 56 -3.88 64.66 7.31
CA ALA A 56 -3.39 65.08 5.97
C ALA A 56 -3.46 63.84 5.03
N SER A 57 -4.43 63.66 4.12
CA SER A 57 -4.75 64.41 2.89
C SER A 57 -3.74 64.26 1.73
N SER A 58 -4.07 63.36 0.79
CA SER A 58 -3.95 63.63 -0.65
C SER A 58 -5.03 62.84 -1.42
N THR A 59 -5.53 63.43 -2.52
CA THR A 59 -6.83 63.12 -3.11
C THR A 59 -6.79 62.22 -4.35
N ALA A 60 -7.93 61.59 -4.63
CA ALA A 60 -8.20 60.66 -5.71
C ALA A 60 -8.22 61.26 -7.13
N THR A 61 -8.19 60.39 -8.14
CA THR A 61 -9.05 60.51 -9.34
C THR A 61 -9.40 59.17 -10.01
N ASN A 62 -10.62 58.74 -9.76
CA ASN A 62 -11.65 58.20 -10.68
C ASN A 62 -11.26 57.52 -12.03
N SER A 63 -11.81 56.32 -12.27
CA SER A 63 -12.54 55.97 -13.51
C SER A 63 -13.38 54.69 -13.31
N THR A 64 -14.68 54.75 -13.58
CA THR A 64 -15.59 53.61 -13.72
C THR A 64 -15.89 53.33 -15.20
N ALA A 65 -16.10 52.07 -15.57
CA ALA A 65 -16.74 51.70 -16.82
C ALA A 65 -17.50 50.36 -16.69
N THR A 66 -18.81 50.40 -16.97
CA THR A 66 -19.73 49.24 -17.03
C THR A 66 -20.35 49.16 -18.42
N ASN A 67 -20.40 47.95 -19.01
CA ASN A 67 -21.29 47.44 -20.10
C ASN A 67 -20.54 46.37 -20.93
N SER A 68 -21.14 45.33 -21.51
CA SER A 68 -22.55 44.88 -21.60
C SER A 68 -22.64 43.35 -21.76
N ASN A 69 -23.83 42.78 -21.56
CA ASN A 69 -24.18 41.43 -22.05
C ASN A 69 -24.12 41.34 -23.59
N ALA A 70 -23.80 40.15 -24.10
CA ALA A 70 -24.17 39.71 -25.45
C ALA A 70 -24.55 38.22 -25.41
N THR A 71 -25.75 37.89 -25.91
CA THR A 71 -26.26 36.52 -26.02
C THR A 71 -26.33 36.05 -27.46
N ASN A 72 -26.13 34.74 -27.64
CA ASN A 72 -26.57 33.91 -28.76
C ASN A 72 -25.79 34.00 -30.10
N SER A 73 -25.10 32.91 -30.46
CA SER A 73 -25.51 32.10 -31.63
C SER A 73 -24.75 30.77 -31.72
N THR A 74 -25.45 29.74 -32.14
CA THR A 74 -24.92 28.42 -32.51
C THR A 74 -24.26 28.45 -33.88
N ALA A 75 -23.06 27.87 -34.02
CA ALA A 75 -22.49 27.53 -35.31
C ALA A 75 -21.81 26.16 -35.26
N THR A 76 -22.22 25.26 -36.15
CA THR A 76 -21.68 23.90 -36.30
C THR A 76 -20.49 23.87 -37.24
N ASN A 77 -19.45 23.14 -36.82
CA ASN A 77 -18.51 22.36 -37.63
C ASN A 77 -17.76 23.05 -38.79
N SER A 78 -16.44 23.25 -38.61
CA SER A 78 -15.46 23.31 -39.71
C SER A 78 -14.17 22.60 -39.29
N THR A 79 -13.84 21.49 -39.94
CA THR A 79 -12.50 20.88 -39.89
C THR A 79 -11.49 21.78 -40.59
N ALA A 80 -10.43 22.18 -39.90
CA ALA A 80 -9.27 22.83 -40.49
C ALA A 80 -7.98 22.08 -40.09
N THR A 81 -7.60 21.09 -40.89
CA THR A 81 -6.21 20.63 -40.95
C THR A 81 -5.35 21.79 -41.45
N ASN A 82 -4.32 22.18 -40.70
CA ASN A 82 -3.20 22.89 -41.30
C ASN A 82 -1.88 22.33 -40.78
N SER A 83 -1.18 21.63 -41.67
CA SER A 83 0.15 21.09 -41.45
C SER A 83 1.15 22.08 -42.02
N THR A 84 2.10 22.55 -41.23
CA THR A 84 3.33 23.19 -41.75
C THR A 84 4.56 22.66 -41.02
N ALA A 85 5.62 22.48 -41.78
CA ALA A 85 6.71 21.57 -41.43
C ALA A 85 7.92 22.29 -40.80
N THR A 86 8.69 21.49 -40.05
CA THR A 86 10.15 21.53 -39.91
C THR A 86 10.87 22.88 -39.80
N ASN A 87 11.66 23.02 -38.74
CA ASN A 87 13.08 23.26 -38.99
C ASN A 87 13.94 22.31 -38.14
N SER A 88 15.02 21.82 -38.74
CA SER A 88 15.93 20.83 -38.18
C SER A 88 17.33 21.43 -38.11
N THR A 89 17.99 21.37 -36.95
CA THR A 89 19.44 21.55 -36.85
C THR A 89 20.04 20.40 -36.05
N ALA A 90 21.09 19.79 -36.60
CA ALA A 90 21.74 18.61 -36.05
C ALA A 90 23.20 18.89 -35.68
N THR A 91 23.82 17.90 -35.02
CA THR A 91 25.28 17.66 -34.88
C THR A 91 26.14 18.68 -34.13
N ASN A 92 26.55 18.31 -32.91
CA ASN A 92 27.87 17.71 -32.64
C ASN A 92 27.83 16.98 -31.27
N SER A 93 28.25 15.73 -31.07
CA SER A 93 29.46 14.97 -31.43
C SER A 93 30.50 14.92 -30.30
N THR A 94 31.07 13.73 -30.10
CA THR A 94 32.24 13.34 -29.27
C THR A 94 32.15 13.37 -27.74
N SER A 95 32.56 12.24 -27.15
CA SER A 95 32.82 12.03 -25.73
C SER A 95 34.03 12.81 -25.22
N ALA A 96 33.97 13.30 -23.98
CA ALA A 96 35.15 13.68 -23.21
C ALA A 96 35.02 13.18 -21.76
N THR A 97 35.75 12.10 -21.45
CA THR A 97 35.95 11.63 -20.07
C THR A 97 36.78 12.66 -19.32
N ASN A 98 36.34 13.11 -18.15
CA ASN A 98 37.14 13.98 -17.29
C ASN A 98 37.40 13.31 -15.93
N THR A 99 38.42 12.46 -15.92
CA THR A 99 38.98 11.84 -14.71
C THR A 99 39.77 12.89 -13.94
N ARG A 100 39.29 13.34 -12.77
CA ARG A 100 40.09 14.18 -11.88
C ARG A 100 40.87 13.32 -10.88
N THR A 101 42.05 12.88 -11.30
CA THR A 101 43.05 12.25 -10.43
C THR A 101 43.49 13.21 -9.34
N VAL A 102 43.50 12.75 -8.08
CA VAL A 102 44.24 13.40 -6.98
C VAL A 102 45.30 12.41 -6.50
N THR A 103 46.55 12.84 -6.55
CA THR A 103 47.74 12.04 -6.24
C THR A 103 48.05 12.00 -4.74
N HIS A 104 48.47 10.84 -4.24
CA HIS A 104 49.03 10.67 -2.88
C HIS A 104 50.48 11.17 -2.78
N ARG A 105 50.86 11.78 -1.63
CA ARG A 105 52.04 11.39 -0.82
C ARG A 105 52.01 12.07 0.59
N PRO A 106 52.89 11.74 1.57
CA PRO A 106 52.42 10.94 2.71
C PRO A 106 52.76 11.46 4.13
N ALA A 107 52.22 10.74 5.12
CA ALA A 107 52.75 10.51 6.47
C ALA A 107 52.94 11.69 7.44
N GLN A 108 52.22 11.62 8.58
CA GLN A 108 52.87 11.72 9.89
C GLN A 108 52.14 10.89 10.94
N THR A 109 52.92 10.25 11.80
CA THR A 109 52.50 9.39 12.91
C THR A 109 52.38 10.18 14.21
N THR A 110 51.32 9.93 14.98
CA THR A 110 51.39 9.96 16.45
C THR A 110 50.61 8.79 17.01
N ALA A 111 51.28 8.02 17.87
CA ALA A 111 50.69 6.89 18.58
C ALA A 111 50.24 7.34 19.98
N THR A 112 49.19 6.72 20.50
CA THR A 112 49.04 6.51 21.94
C THR A 112 48.68 5.05 22.19
N ASN A 113 49.43 4.43 23.09
CA ASN A 113 49.24 3.04 23.49
C ASN A 113 48.05 2.91 24.43
N ASN A 114 47.38 1.77 24.38
CA ASN A 114 47.29 0.95 25.58
C ASN A 114 47.08 -0.52 25.22
N ALA A 115 48.13 -1.32 25.42
CA ALA A 115 48.02 -2.76 25.50
C ALA A 115 47.87 -3.13 26.98
N GLN A 116 46.98 -4.06 27.29
CA GLN A 116 47.22 -4.92 28.44
C GLN A 116 46.92 -6.38 28.10
N THR A 117 47.85 -7.23 28.50
CA THR A 117 48.04 -8.59 28.01
C THR A 117 47.68 -9.64 29.05
N SER A 118 47.09 -10.74 28.57
CA SER A 118 47.37 -12.11 29.00
C SER A 118 46.77 -13.04 27.91
N GLY A 119 47.46 -14.02 27.34
CA GLY A 119 48.38 -14.99 27.96
C GLY A 119 47.54 -16.22 28.35
N ARG A 120 47.80 -17.45 27.90
CA ARG A 120 49.03 -18.07 27.35
C ARG A 120 48.64 -19.40 26.64
N GLN A 121 49.43 -19.85 25.64
CA GLN A 121 49.99 -21.22 25.42
C GLN A 121 49.09 -22.49 25.58
N ASN A 122 49.28 -23.66 24.94
CA ASN A 122 50.29 -24.18 24.00
C ASN A 122 49.75 -25.52 23.36
N VAL A 123 49.92 -25.78 22.05
CA VAL A 123 50.91 -26.72 21.42
C VAL A 123 50.49 -28.19 21.20
N THR A 124 50.17 -28.52 19.94
CA THR A 124 50.46 -29.78 19.18
C THR A 124 49.81 -31.11 19.64
N ARG A 125 49.75 -32.22 18.86
CA ARG A 125 50.59 -32.65 17.70
C ARG A 125 49.90 -33.76 16.85
N THR A 126 50.39 -33.94 15.60
CA THR A 126 50.41 -35.18 14.77
C THR A 126 49.10 -35.86 14.31
N ALA A 127 48.99 -36.50 13.13
CA ALA A 127 49.81 -36.51 11.89
C ALA A 127 49.08 -37.27 10.74
N ALA A 128 49.52 -37.04 9.48
CA ALA A 128 49.52 -37.90 8.25
C ALA A 128 48.35 -38.88 7.95
N GLY A 129 47.94 -39.16 6.70
CA GLY A 129 48.34 -38.84 5.31
C GLY A 129 47.34 -39.59 4.38
N ALA A 130 47.43 -39.70 3.05
CA ALA A 130 48.25 -39.12 1.98
C ALA A 130 47.47 -39.31 0.64
N GLU A 131 47.91 -38.64 -0.45
CA GLU A 131 47.83 -39.00 -1.91
C GLU A 131 46.67 -39.91 -2.42
N GLY A 132 45.94 -39.66 -3.53
CA GLY A 132 46.06 -38.80 -4.72
C GLY A 132 44.87 -39.14 -5.65
N SER A 133 44.85 -38.95 -6.97
CA SER A 133 45.71 -38.25 -7.95
C SER A 133 44.85 -37.92 -9.21
N ALA A 134 45.37 -37.17 -10.19
CA ALA A 134 44.62 -36.69 -11.36
C ALA A 134 44.82 -37.53 -12.64
N ARG A 135 43.84 -37.54 -13.57
CA ARG A 135 44.04 -37.92 -14.98
C ARG A 135 43.09 -37.19 -15.93
N THR A 136 43.53 -36.97 -17.17
CA THR A 136 42.99 -36.02 -18.15
C THR A 136 42.67 -36.65 -19.51
N GLN A 137 41.65 -36.11 -20.21
CA GLN A 137 41.45 -36.09 -21.68
C GLN A 137 41.11 -37.44 -22.39
N PRO A 138 40.64 -37.46 -23.66
CA PRO A 138 40.21 -36.35 -24.54
C PRO A 138 38.82 -36.49 -25.22
N ARG A 139 38.49 -35.40 -25.93
CA ARG A 139 37.41 -35.14 -26.92
C ARG A 139 37.35 -36.10 -28.13
N ALA A 140 36.15 -36.31 -28.68
CA ALA A 140 35.95 -36.71 -30.08
C ALA A 140 34.74 -35.97 -30.71
N THR A 141 34.85 -35.64 -31.99
CA THR A 141 33.85 -34.90 -32.79
C THR A 141 33.48 -35.69 -34.05
N ALA A 142 32.21 -35.73 -34.42
CA ALA A 142 31.79 -36.13 -35.77
C ALA A 142 30.50 -35.40 -36.17
N ALA A 143 30.47 -34.89 -37.40
CA ALA A 143 29.28 -34.44 -38.11
C ALA A 143 29.07 -35.38 -39.33
N SER A 144 27.86 -35.43 -39.90
CA SER A 144 27.63 -35.31 -41.36
C SER A 144 26.20 -35.73 -41.80
N THR A 145 25.62 -34.90 -42.69
CA THR A 145 24.73 -35.22 -43.84
C THR A 145 23.42 -36.02 -43.73
N ASN A 146 22.32 -35.29 -43.97
CA ASN A 146 21.20 -35.56 -44.90
C ASN A 146 21.31 -36.75 -45.88
N THR A 147 20.16 -37.42 -46.11
CA THR A 147 19.57 -37.64 -47.46
C THR A 147 18.05 -37.83 -47.40
N ASN A 148 17.31 -37.35 -48.42
CA ASN A 148 15.86 -37.55 -48.61
C ASN A 148 15.53 -38.94 -49.18
N ALA A 149 14.31 -39.43 -48.93
CA ALA A 149 13.55 -40.27 -49.87
C ALA A 149 12.03 -40.18 -49.62
N THR A 150 11.24 -40.19 -50.69
CA THR A 150 9.78 -40.01 -50.72
C THR A 150 9.04 -41.28 -51.15
N ALA A 151 7.87 -41.56 -50.55
CA ALA A 151 6.77 -42.29 -51.21
C ALA A 151 5.44 -42.04 -50.48
N SER A 152 4.31 -42.12 -51.20
CA SER A 152 2.96 -41.79 -50.73
C SER A 152 1.99 -42.97 -50.89
N THR A 153 0.90 -43.01 -50.12
CA THR A 153 -0.43 -43.50 -50.55
C THR A 153 -1.55 -43.14 -49.55
N SER A 154 -2.68 -42.66 -50.10
CA SER A 154 -4.09 -42.71 -49.61
C SER A 154 -4.45 -42.34 -48.14
N GLY A 155 -5.38 -41.37 -47.99
CA GLY A 155 -6.03 -40.98 -46.71
C GLY A 155 -7.29 -41.81 -46.36
N PRO A 156 -8.34 -41.27 -45.65
CA PRO A 156 -8.72 -39.85 -45.59
C PRO A 156 -9.10 -39.24 -44.21
N ARG A 157 -8.98 -37.90 -44.16
CA ARG A 157 -9.89 -36.92 -43.50
C ARG A 157 -10.24 -37.06 -42.00
N ALA A 158 -9.55 -36.26 -41.17
CA ALA A 158 -10.10 -35.66 -39.94
C ALA A 158 -9.69 -34.17 -39.85
N THR A 159 -10.47 -33.37 -39.13
CA THR A 159 -10.44 -31.89 -39.20
C THR A 159 -9.25 -31.25 -38.47
N ALA A 160 -8.67 -30.20 -39.08
CA ALA A 160 -7.52 -29.50 -38.54
C ALA A 160 -7.90 -28.59 -37.35
N SER A 161 -7.22 -28.78 -36.21
CA SER A 161 -7.10 -27.81 -35.13
C SER A 161 -5.72 -27.17 -35.24
N THR A 162 -5.64 -25.91 -35.68
CA THR A 162 -4.38 -25.19 -35.81
C THR A 162 -3.90 -24.70 -34.45
N ALA A 163 -2.81 -25.28 -33.97
CA ALA A 163 -2.12 -24.83 -32.77
C ALA A 163 -1.58 -23.40 -32.94
N GLY A 164 -2.13 -22.45 -32.17
CA GLY A 164 -1.64 -21.08 -32.12
C GLY A 164 -0.25 -21.00 -31.49
N ALA A 165 0.74 -20.55 -32.27
CA ALA A 165 2.11 -20.39 -31.78
C ALA A 165 2.18 -19.36 -30.64
N LYS A 166 2.89 -19.71 -29.56
CA LYS A 166 3.21 -18.78 -28.46
C LYS A 166 4.10 -17.64 -28.97
N LYS A 167 3.52 -16.46 -29.20
CA LYS A 167 4.29 -15.20 -29.15
C LYS A 167 4.60 -14.90 -27.69
N THR A 168 5.86 -15.06 -27.28
CA THR A 168 6.40 -14.37 -26.11
C THR A 168 6.41 -12.88 -26.41
N ALA A 169 5.61 -12.10 -25.68
CA ALA A 169 5.61 -10.65 -25.81
C ALA A 169 6.97 -10.10 -25.35
N ALA A 170 7.69 -9.42 -26.25
CA ALA A 170 8.75 -8.51 -25.83
C ALA A 170 8.12 -7.37 -25.02
N ALA A 171 8.85 -6.86 -24.02
CA ALA A 171 8.41 -5.70 -23.26
C ALA A 171 8.22 -4.51 -24.22
N LYS A 172 7.09 -3.83 -24.13
CA LYS A 172 6.89 -2.58 -24.87
C LYS A 172 7.67 -1.48 -24.14
N THR A 173 8.50 -0.75 -24.88
CA THR A 173 9.04 0.55 -24.45
C THR A 173 7.92 1.60 -24.48
N GLU A 174 8.02 2.67 -23.67
CA GLU A 174 6.97 3.67 -23.39
C GLU A 174 6.52 4.52 -24.61
N ASP A 175 5.95 3.88 -25.63
CA ASP A 175 5.49 4.50 -26.89
C ASP A 175 3.96 4.67 -26.93
N ASP A 176 3.31 4.82 -25.77
CA ASP A 176 2.05 5.56 -25.63
C ASP A 176 2.35 6.86 -24.86
N PRO A 177 2.57 7.99 -25.58
CA PRO A 177 2.87 9.27 -24.96
C PRO A 177 1.79 9.75 -23.98
N SER A 178 0.53 9.32 -24.16
CA SER A 178 -0.58 9.73 -23.30
C SER A 178 -0.52 9.04 -21.94
N LEU A 179 -0.16 7.76 -21.89
CA LEU A 179 0.02 7.02 -20.63
C LEU A 179 1.34 7.39 -19.94
N ALA A 180 2.42 7.64 -20.67
CA ALA A 180 3.67 8.15 -20.10
C ALA A 180 3.47 9.53 -19.45
N TYR A 181 2.73 10.44 -20.11
CA TYR A 181 2.37 11.73 -19.55
C TYR A 181 1.44 11.59 -18.33
N ALA A 182 0.39 10.76 -18.42
CA ALA A 182 -0.52 10.51 -17.29
C ALA A 182 0.21 9.92 -16.07
N ARG A 183 1.21 9.05 -16.29
CA ARG A 183 2.08 8.50 -15.25
C ARG A 183 2.84 9.61 -14.55
N ARG A 184 3.50 10.50 -15.31
CA ARG A 184 4.25 11.64 -14.75
C ARG A 184 3.37 12.56 -13.91
N ILE A 185 2.16 12.87 -14.38
CA ILE A 185 1.21 13.71 -13.61
C ILE A 185 0.77 13.00 -12.32
N ALA A 186 0.46 11.70 -12.38
CA ALA A 186 0.08 10.91 -11.20
C ALA A 186 1.22 10.78 -10.18
N GLU A 187 2.46 10.53 -10.64
CA GLU A 187 3.66 10.48 -9.81
C GLU A 187 3.94 11.81 -9.12
N LEU A 188 3.80 12.94 -9.82
CA LEU A 188 3.94 14.27 -9.23
C LEU A 188 2.81 14.58 -8.24
N ALA A 189 1.57 14.19 -8.55
CA ALA A 189 0.42 14.39 -7.66
C ALA A 189 0.56 13.60 -6.35
N VAL A 190 0.97 12.32 -6.44
CA VAL A 190 1.26 11.47 -5.28
C VAL A 190 2.47 12.01 -4.50
N GLN A 191 3.56 12.40 -5.15
CA GLN A 191 4.72 13.03 -4.49
C GLN A 191 4.31 14.29 -3.70
N ARG A 192 3.47 15.16 -4.27
CA ARG A 192 2.93 16.34 -3.57
C ARG A 192 2.04 15.97 -2.39
N ALA A 193 1.25 14.89 -2.50
CA ALA A 193 0.44 14.37 -1.40
C ALA A 193 1.28 13.77 -0.26
N VAL A 194 2.43 13.14 -0.54
CA VAL A 194 3.36 12.69 0.51
C VAL A 194 3.85 13.83 1.40
N LEU A 195 4.05 15.03 0.84
CA LEU A 195 4.41 16.22 1.63
C LEU A 195 3.32 16.60 2.64
N VAL A 196 2.04 16.41 2.28
CA VAL A 196 0.90 16.60 3.21
C VAL A 196 0.99 15.60 4.35
N THR A 197 1.06 14.30 4.04
CA THR A 197 0.97 13.25 5.04
C THR A 197 2.16 13.28 6.00
N LYS A 198 3.39 13.54 5.50
CA LYS A 198 4.57 13.74 6.34
C LYS A 198 4.47 14.99 7.22
N THR A 199 3.91 16.09 6.71
CA THR A 199 3.68 17.31 7.51
C THR A 199 2.70 17.04 8.65
N VAL A 200 1.62 16.31 8.38
CA VAL A 200 0.64 15.93 9.41
C VAL A 200 1.23 14.92 10.39
N LEU A 201 1.92 13.88 9.92
CA LEU A 201 2.53 12.85 10.75
C LEU A 201 3.49 13.44 11.79
N ARG A 202 4.34 14.39 11.37
CA ARG A 202 5.28 15.10 12.25
C ARG A 202 4.60 15.97 13.31
N SER A 203 3.31 16.29 13.16
CA SER A 203 2.51 16.99 14.17
C SER A 203 1.87 16.06 15.22
N ILE A 204 1.89 14.74 14.99
CA ILE A 204 1.39 13.74 15.93
C ILE A 204 2.49 13.48 16.98
N PRO A 205 2.21 13.58 18.29
CA PRO A 205 3.19 13.23 19.31
C PRO A 205 3.56 11.74 19.27
N LYS A 206 4.82 11.45 18.96
CA LYS A 206 5.35 10.08 18.95
C LYS A 206 5.40 9.53 20.38
N LYS A 207 4.66 8.45 20.64
CA LYS A 207 4.79 7.69 21.90
C LYS A 207 6.13 6.94 21.91
N ALA A 208 6.62 6.61 23.10
CA ALA A 208 7.75 5.68 23.22
C ALA A 208 7.43 4.37 22.47
N PRO A 209 8.36 3.82 21.68
CA PRO A 209 8.07 2.65 20.86
C PRO A 209 7.75 1.46 21.75
N ALA A 210 6.51 0.98 21.66
CA ALA A 210 6.27 -0.43 21.90
C ALA A 210 7.06 -1.20 20.82
N GLY A 211 7.82 -2.23 21.21
CA GLY A 211 8.89 -2.81 20.38
C GLY A 211 8.45 -3.35 19.01
N PRO A 212 9.36 -3.84 18.16
CA PRO A 212 9.12 -4.08 16.72
C PRO A 212 8.03 -5.09 16.35
N ASN A 213 7.49 -5.85 17.32
CA ASN A 213 6.36 -6.77 17.19
C ASN A 213 5.19 -6.42 18.12
N ALA A 214 5.15 -5.21 18.69
CA ALA A 214 4.05 -4.78 19.53
C ALA A 214 2.77 -4.72 18.71
N PRO A 215 1.63 -5.20 19.24
CA PRO A 215 0.35 -4.96 18.59
C PRO A 215 0.11 -3.45 18.55
N LEU A 216 -0.42 -2.95 17.43
CA LEU A 216 -1.03 -1.61 17.35
C LEU A 216 -1.92 -1.42 18.59
N SER A 217 -1.83 -0.27 19.24
CA SER A 217 -2.51 -0.07 20.52
C SER A 217 -4.03 -0.12 20.29
N GLN A 218 -4.67 -1.23 20.68
CA GLN A 218 -6.12 -1.46 20.50
C GLN A 218 -7.03 -0.47 21.25
N LYS A 219 -6.47 0.61 21.82
CA LYS A 219 -7.15 1.65 22.58
C LYS A 219 -6.55 3.04 22.36
N GLN A 220 -6.66 3.56 21.15
CA GLN A 220 -7.15 4.93 20.98
C GLN A 220 -8.29 4.96 19.96
N ASN A 221 -9.34 5.71 20.30
CA ASN A 221 -10.61 5.71 19.59
C ASN A 221 -10.53 6.44 18.23
N ALA A 222 -9.92 5.81 17.22
CA ALA A 222 -10.58 5.85 15.92
C ALA A 222 -11.90 5.08 16.07
N GLY A 223 -13.00 5.66 15.57
CA GLY A 223 -14.36 5.20 15.90
C GLY A 223 -14.59 3.70 15.77
N THR A 224 -15.36 3.15 16.71
CA THR A 224 -15.91 1.79 16.66
C THR A 224 -16.36 1.42 15.25
N THR A 225 -15.84 0.31 14.72
CA THR A 225 -16.43 -0.48 13.64
C THR A 225 -17.07 0.35 12.51
N ASP A 226 -16.30 0.79 11.51
CA ASP A 226 -16.74 0.79 10.11
C ASP A 226 -15.67 1.31 9.14
N GLY A 227 -15.25 0.46 8.20
CA GLY A 227 -14.53 0.89 6.99
C GLY A 227 -15.48 1.36 5.90
N THR A 228 -16.40 2.26 6.28
CA THR A 228 -17.40 2.97 5.45
C THR A 228 -17.83 4.23 6.21
N SER A 229 -18.06 5.33 5.52
CA SER A 229 -18.26 6.70 6.04
C SER A 229 -19.54 6.92 6.88
N ALA A 230 -19.70 6.21 8.00
CA ALA A 230 -20.75 6.39 9.00
C ALA A 230 -20.21 7.21 10.19
N ALA A 231 -20.28 8.54 10.06
CA ALA A 231 -19.95 9.51 11.12
C ALA A 231 -18.59 9.30 11.81
N LYS A 232 -17.48 9.59 11.09
CA LYS A 232 -16.17 9.91 11.70
C LYS A 232 -16.34 11.14 12.62
N LYS A 233 -16.79 10.95 13.87
CA LYS A 233 -16.89 11.99 14.94
C LYS A 233 -15.54 12.62 15.29
N ASP A 234 -14.45 12.07 14.77
CA ASP A 234 -13.11 12.33 15.21
C ASP A 234 -12.45 13.44 14.39
N ASN A 235 -11.96 14.48 15.07
CA ASN A 235 -11.22 15.60 14.45
C ASN A 235 -9.72 15.29 14.42
N SER A 236 -9.40 14.03 14.11
CA SER A 236 -8.05 13.48 14.21
C SER A 236 -7.12 14.05 13.14
N PRO A 237 -5.79 14.06 13.39
CA PRO A 237 -4.80 14.46 12.42
C PRO A 237 -4.93 13.72 11.08
N VAL A 238 -5.17 12.40 11.10
CA VAL A 238 -5.34 11.61 9.87
C VAL A 238 -6.50 12.11 9.01
N THR A 239 -7.67 12.41 9.59
CA THR A 239 -8.80 13.00 8.87
C THR A 239 -8.46 14.33 8.19
N ILE A 240 -7.53 15.12 8.75
CA ILE A 240 -7.05 16.37 8.13
C ILE A 240 -6.11 16.07 6.95
N ALA A 241 -5.29 15.03 7.03
CA ALA A 241 -4.48 14.55 5.92
C ALA A 241 -5.36 13.99 4.79
N ASP A 242 -6.36 13.16 5.12
CA ASP A 242 -7.26 12.51 4.15
C ASP A 242 -7.91 13.53 3.21
N PHE A 243 -8.55 14.56 3.78
CA PHE A 243 -9.19 15.62 3.00
C PHE A 243 -8.19 16.45 2.17
N ALA A 244 -7.03 16.80 2.74
CA ALA A 244 -6.03 17.62 2.05
C ALA A 244 -5.37 16.85 0.90
N VAL A 245 -5.10 15.56 1.09
CA VAL A 245 -4.58 14.67 0.05
C VAL A 245 -5.61 14.45 -1.05
N GLN A 246 -6.86 14.09 -0.72
CA GLN A 246 -7.90 13.88 -1.75
C GLN A 246 -8.10 15.14 -2.61
N ALA A 247 -8.15 16.33 -1.99
CA ALA A 247 -8.22 17.59 -2.71
C ALA A 247 -7.04 17.79 -3.67
N LEU A 248 -5.80 17.56 -3.24
CA LEU A 248 -4.60 17.76 -4.06
C LEU A 248 -4.39 16.69 -5.13
N LEU A 249 -4.80 15.44 -4.90
CA LEU A 249 -4.77 14.37 -5.90
C LEU A 249 -5.79 14.64 -7.02
N ILE A 250 -7.05 14.91 -6.66
CA ILE A 250 -8.11 15.23 -7.64
C ILE A 250 -7.74 16.51 -8.40
N SER A 251 -7.32 17.59 -7.72
CA SER A 251 -6.87 18.82 -8.40
C SER A 251 -5.69 18.60 -9.33
N GLY A 252 -4.69 17.81 -8.88
CA GLY A 252 -3.50 17.48 -9.66
C GLY A 252 -3.85 16.82 -10.99
N MET A 253 -4.66 15.75 -10.93
CA MET A 253 -5.08 15.00 -12.11
C MET A 253 -6.06 15.77 -13.00
N ARG A 254 -7.05 16.47 -12.42
CA ARG A 254 -8.10 17.18 -13.20
C ARG A 254 -7.55 18.26 -14.13
N LYS A 255 -6.42 18.89 -13.79
CA LYS A 255 -5.78 19.90 -14.66
C LYS A 255 -5.33 19.32 -15.99
N ALA A 256 -4.76 18.12 -15.98
CA ALA A 256 -4.33 17.41 -17.19
C ALA A 256 -5.47 16.59 -17.82
N PHE A 257 -6.40 16.08 -17.00
CA PHE A 257 -7.44 15.13 -17.41
C PHE A 257 -8.84 15.53 -16.90
N PRO A 258 -9.43 16.62 -17.41
CA PRO A 258 -10.70 17.17 -16.91
C PRO A 258 -11.89 16.21 -17.11
N ASN A 259 -11.80 15.31 -18.10
CA ASN A 259 -12.87 14.39 -18.50
C ASN A 259 -12.87 13.05 -17.75
N TYR A 260 -11.87 12.79 -16.90
CA TYR A 260 -11.78 11.53 -16.15
C TYR A 260 -12.79 11.53 -14.99
N GLY A 261 -13.28 10.34 -14.62
CA GLY A 261 -14.04 10.15 -13.39
C GLY A 261 -13.12 10.01 -12.17
N PHE A 262 -13.64 10.26 -10.97
CA PHE A 262 -12.88 10.19 -9.72
C PHE A 262 -13.65 9.43 -8.65
N LEU A 263 -12.97 8.54 -7.93
CA LEU A 263 -13.49 7.84 -6.75
C LEU A 263 -12.42 7.91 -5.66
N GLY A 264 -12.71 8.61 -4.57
CA GLY A 264 -11.87 8.67 -3.36
C GLY A 264 -12.70 8.32 -2.13
N GLU A 265 -12.05 7.92 -1.03
CA GLU A 265 -12.75 7.53 0.21
C GLU A 265 -13.68 8.63 0.75
N GLU A 266 -13.19 9.88 0.76
CA GLU A 266 -13.76 10.96 1.55
C GLU A 266 -14.87 11.75 0.85
N THR A 267 -15.69 12.43 1.66
CA THR A 267 -16.68 13.41 1.22
C THR A 267 -16.62 14.66 2.09
N ALA A 268 -16.81 15.85 1.52
CA ALA A 268 -16.58 17.12 2.21
C ALA A 268 -17.72 17.54 3.16
N GLY A 269 -18.70 16.67 3.44
CA GLY A 269 -19.81 16.96 4.36
C GLY A 269 -19.32 17.50 5.72
N LYS A 270 -18.33 16.83 6.30
CA LYS A 270 -17.71 17.25 7.57
C LYS A 270 -17.02 18.62 7.50
N LEU A 271 -16.46 19.00 6.35
CA LEU A 271 -15.82 20.31 6.17
C LEU A 271 -16.83 21.44 5.99
N ARG A 272 -18.06 21.13 5.54
CA ARG A 272 -19.16 22.10 5.52
C ARG A 272 -19.69 22.36 6.94
N GLU A 273 -19.75 21.31 7.76
CA GLU A 273 -20.20 21.35 9.17
C GLU A 273 -19.16 21.98 10.13
N ASP A 274 -17.86 21.63 10.01
CA ASP A 274 -16.79 22.11 10.89
C ASP A 274 -15.87 23.12 10.19
N GLU A 275 -16.14 24.41 10.41
CA GLU A 275 -15.32 25.53 9.91
C GLU A 275 -13.86 25.47 10.39
N ARG A 276 -13.62 25.07 11.64
CA ARG A 276 -12.27 25.02 12.20
C ARG A 276 -11.46 23.90 11.55
N MET A 277 -12.09 22.78 11.20
CA MET A 277 -11.47 21.74 10.38
C MET A 277 -11.23 22.21 8.96
N ARG A 278 -12.24 22.82 8.31
CA ARG A 278 -12.14 23.40 6.95
C ARG A 278 -10.96 24.36 6.83
N GLU A 279 -10.77 25.26 7.79
CA GLU A 279 -9.62 26.15 7.84
C GLU A 279 -8.28 25.41 7.94
N LYS A 280 -8.18 24.38 8.78
CA LYS A 280 -6.92 23.60 8.93
C LYS A 280 -6.56 22.87 7.64
N VAL A 281 -7.54 22.18 7.04
CA VAL A 281 -7.37 21.49 5.75
C VAL A 281 -7.00 22.50 4.67
N TRP A 282 -7.70 23.64 4.58
CA TRP A 282 -7.39 24.69 3.61
C TRP A 282 -5.98 25.27 3.79
N LYS A 283 -5.56 25.60 5.02
CA LYS A 283 -4.21 26.11 5.31
C LYS A 283 -3.13 25.09 4.94
N LEU A 284 -3.40 23.80 5.10
CA LEU A 284 -2.50 22.71 4.71
C LEU A 284 -2.43 22.58 3.18
N VAL A 285 -3.57 22.51 2.49
CA VAL A 285 -3.67 22.52 1.01
C VAL A 285 -2.96 23.74 0.43
N GLN A 286 -3.24 24.94 0.94
CA GLN A 286 -2.67 26.20 0.47
C GLN A 286 -1.13 26.22 0.61
N LYS A 287 -0.59 25.75 1.73
CA LYS A 287 0.88 25.74 1.97
C LYS A 287 1.62 24.66 1.18
N THR A 288 1.01 23.50 0.93
CA THR A 288 1.68 22.41 0.22
C THR A 288 1.89 22.72 -1.26
N LYS A 289 3.13 22.55 -1.72
CA LYS A 289 3.56 22.59 -3.12
C LYS A 289 4.85 21.79 -3.26
N LEU A 290 5.15 21.33 -4.47
CA LEU A 290 6.49 20.87 -4.82
C LEU A 290 7.48 22.04 -4.78
N SER A 291 8.75 21.75 -4.48
CA SER A 291 9.82 22.75 -4.43
C SER A 291 10.30 23.17 -5.83
N ASP A 292 10.11 22.32 -6.83
CA ASP A 292 10.37 22.66 -8.24
C ASP A 292 9.15 23.36 -8.87
N PRO A 293 9.29 24.61 -9.36
CA PRO A 293 8.18 25.36 -9.95
C PRO A 293 7.63 24.74 -11.24
N ALA A 294 8.47 24.09 -12.06
CA ALA A 294 8.03 23.53 -13.33
C ALA A 294 7.11 22.31 -13.10
N CYS A 295 7.48 21.43 -12.16
CA CYS A 295 6.67 20.29 -11.75
C CYS A 295 5.40 20.72 -10.99
N GLU A 296 5.45 21.71 -10.10
CA GLU A 296 4.22 22.23 -9.46
C GLU A 296 3.28 22.85 -10.49
N ALA A 297 3.81 23.54 -11.50
CA ALA A 297 3.02 24.14 -12.58
C ALA A 297 2.29 23.11 -13.45
N LEU A 298 2.66 21.83 -13.44
CA LEU A 298 1.91 20.76 -14.11
C LEU A 298 0.64 20.35 -13.35
N LEU A 299 0.56 20.64 -12.05
CA LEU A 299 -0.53 20.20 -11.19
C LEU A 299 -1.60 21.30 -11.00
N GLY A 300 -2.86 20.89 -10.85
CA GLY A 300 -3.93 21.78 -10.39
C GLY A 300 -3.96 21.92 -8.87
N LYS A 301 -4.67 22.93 -8.39
CA LYS A 301 -4.86 23.22 -6.96
C LYS A 301 -6.17 24.01 -6.79
N PRO A 302 -6.96 23.81 -5.72
CA PRO A 302 -8.16 24.61 -5.52
C PRO A 302 -7.80 26.08 -5.23
N GLY A 303 -8.57 27.02 -5.75
CA GLY A 303 -8.41 28.46 -5.52
C GLY A 303 -8.97 28.94 -4.18
N GLY A 304 -9.87 28.20 -3.54
CA GLY A 304 -10.44 28.56 -2.24
C GLY A 304 -11.01 27.38 -1.43
N PRO A 305 -11.42 27.61 -0.16
CA PRO A 305 -11.97 26.57 0.71
C PRO A 305 -13.25 25.91 0.16
N GLN A 306 -14.10 26.68 -0.55
CA GLN A 306 -15.32 26.17 -1.16
C GLN A 306 -14.99 25.20 -2.30
N GLU A 307 -14.18 25.64 -3.26
CA GLU A 307 -13.72 24.81 -4.37
C GLU A 307 -12.97 23.56 -3.89
N MET A 308 -12.20 23.65 -2.80
CA MET A 308 -11.56 22.49 -2.16
C MET A 308 -12.59 21.45 -1.71
N MET A 309 -13.68 21.85 -1.07
CA MET A 309 -14.77 20.94 -0.66
C MET A 309 -15.49 20.34 -1.86
N ASP A 310 -15.77 21.16 -2.88
CA ASP A 310 -16.47 20.70 -4.08
C ASP A 310 -15.60 19.73 -4.90
N ILE A 311 -14.27 19.95 -4.94
CA ILE A 311 -13.29 19.03 -5.52
C ILE A 311 -13.21 17.69 -4.77
N ILE A 312 -13.24 17.71 -3.43
CA ILE A 312 -13.28 16.48 -2.62
C ILE A 312 -14.50 15.64 -2.99
N ASP A 313 -15.67 16.27 -3.16
CA ASP A 313 -16.93 15.57 -3.50
C ASP A 313 -16.97 15.03 -4.94
N ILE A 314 -16.08 15.46 -5.85
CA ILE A 314 -15.92 14.77 -7.15
C ILE A 314 -15.50 13.31 -6.92
N GLY A 315 -14.73 13.04 -5.85
CA GLY A 315 -14.37 11.69 -5.40
C GLY A 315 -15.55 10.90 -4.79
N ALA A 316 -16.67 11.54 -4.49
CA ALA A 316 -17.88 10.90 -3.96
C ALA A 316 -18.70 10.15 -5.04
N SER A 317 -18.20 10.03 -6.27
CA SER A 317 -18.87 9.28 -7.34
C SER A 317 -19.25 7.87 -6.89
N LYS A 318 -20.42 7.44 -7.36
CA LYS A 318 -20.99 6.11 -7.11
C LYS A 318 -20.78 5.16 -8.30
N THR A 319 -20.29 5.64 -9.43
CA THR A 319 -20.13 4.87 -10.67
C THR A 319 -18.70 4.93 -11.22
N ASN A 320 -18.26 3.80 -11.78
CA ASN A 320 -16.96 3.58 -12.44
C ASN A 320 -17.09 2.65 -13.66
N ALA A 321 -18.28 2.65 -14.28
CA ALA A 321 -18.68 1.67 -15.30
C ALA A 321 -19.03 2.30 -16.66
N GLU A 322 -18.83 3.61 -16.86
CA GLU A 322 -19.06 4.26 -18.16
C GLU A 322 -18.05 3.70 -19.19
N PRO A 323 -18.49 3.15 -20.34
CA PRO A 323 -17.60 2.55 -21.33
C PRO A 323 -16.55 3.53 -21.85
N ASN A 324 -15.30 3.06 -21.96
CA ASN A 324 -14.13 3.81 -22.42
C ASN A 324 -13.80 5.08 -21.62
N LYS A 325 -14.43 5.28 -20.45
CA LYS A 325 -14.07 6.34 -19.53
C LYS A 325 -12.97 5.87 -18.59
N LYS A 326 -11.94 6.69 -18.44
CA LYS A 326 -10.88 6.51 -17.45
C LYS A 326 -11.34 7.06 -16.10
N TYR A 327 -11.14 6.27 -15.05
CA TYR A 327 -11.42 6.64 -13.67
C TYR A 327 -10.14 6.63 -12.86
N ILE A 328 -9.89 7.70 -12.11
CA ILE A 328 -8.88 7.73 -11.04
C ILE A 328 -9.55 7.27 -9.75
N ILE A 329 -8.98 6.25 -9.12
CA ILE A 329 -9.43 5.68 -7.87
C ILE A 329 -8.31 5.86 -6.85
N MET A 330 -8.61 6.39 -5.66
CA MET A 330 -7.60 6.77 -4.67
C MET A 330 -7.99 6.43 -3.25
N ASP A 331 -6.98 6.05 -2.46
CA ASP A 331 -7.01 6.09 -1.01
C ASP A 331 -6.05 7.20 -0.55
N PRO A 332 -6.54 8.26 0.11
CA PRO A 332 -5.70 9.35 0.58
C PRO A 332 -4.62 8.92 1.60
N VAL A 333 -4.95 8.02 2.53
CA VAL A 333 -4.05 7.53 3.60
C VAL A 333 -4.43 6.09 3.99
N ASP A 334 -4.12 5.12 3.12
CA ASP A 334 -4.33 3.70 3.47
C ASP A 334 -3.47 3.33 4.68
N GLY A 335 -4.09 2.67 5.65
CA GLY A 335 -3.47 2.33 6.93
C GLY A 335 -3.58 3.41 8.00
N THR A 336 -4.64 4.24 7.98
CA THR A 336 -4.91 5.32 8.96
C THR A 336 -4.57 5.02 10.42
N SER A 337 -4.86 3.81 10.94
CA SER A 337 -4.52 3.43 12.32
C SER A 337 -3.00 3.30 12.57
N ALA A 338 -2.25 2.77 11.60
CA ALA A 338 -0.80 2.69 11.66
C ALA A 338 -0.15 4.07 11.48
N PHE A 339 -0.69 4.90 10.58
CA PHE A 339 -0.30 6.31 10.45
C PHE A 339 -0.38 7.05 11.80
N MET A 340 -1.47 6.88 12.55
CA MET A 340 -1.65 7.48 13.88
C MET A 340 -0.66 6.97 14.95
N GLU A 341 0.02 5.84 14.71
CA GLU A 341 1.06 5.27 15.59
C GLU A 341 2.49 5.41 15.00
N HIS A 342 2.68 6.25 13.97
CA HIS A 342 3.94 6.41 13.22
C HIS A 342 4.46 5.14 12.52
N GLY A 343 3.57 4.18 12.27
CA GLY A 343 3.85 2.98 11.49
C GLY A 343 3.74 3.17 9.98
N GLN A 344 3.67 2.08 9.23
CA GLN A 344 3.58 2.07 7.77
C GLN A 344 2.19 2.48 7.26
N TYR A 345 2.17 3.29 6.21
CA TYR A 345 0.95 3.76 5.52
C TYR A 345 1.26 4.06 4.06
N ALA A 346 0.22 4.23 3.24
CA ALA A 346 0.36 4.53 1.82
C ALA A 346 -0.50 5.72 1.35
N VAL A 347 -0.06 6.38 0.27
CA VAL A 347 -0.84 7.32 -0.54
C VAL A 347 -1.05 6.68 -1.90
N VAL A 348 -2.31 6.53 -2.33
CA VAL A 348 -2.69 5.60 -3.40
C VAL A 348 -3.39 6.31 -4.55
N LEU A 349 -2.93 6.06 -5.78
CA LEU A 349 -3.62 6.46 -7.00
C LEU A 349 -3.57 5.31 -8.03
N GLY A 350 -4.72 4.75 -8.36
CA GLY A 350 -4.90 3.82 -9.48
C GLY A 350 -5.71 4.46 -10.59
N MET A 351 -5.41 4.12 -11.85
CA MET A 351 -6.24 4.49 -13.00
C MET A 351 -6.83 3.22 -13.63
N VAL A 352 -8.15 3.25 -13.84
CA VAL A 352 -8.95 2.14 -14.38
C VAL A 352 -9.65 2.56 -15.65
N GLU A 353 -9.73 1.66 -16.61
CA GLU A 353 -10.53 1.79 -17.83
C GLU A 353 -11.27 0.48 -18.10
N ASN A 354 -12.56 0.54 -18.42
CA ASN A 354 -13.41 -0.64 -18.65
C ASN A 354 -13.33 -1.70 -17.51
N GLY A 355 -13.19 -1.24 -16.26
CA GLY A 355 -13.06 -2.10 -15.08
C GLY A 355 -11.68 -2.72 -14.85
N HIS A 356 -10.68 -2.44 -15.68
CA HIS A 356 -9.32 -2.95 -15.54
C HIS A 356 -8.31 -1.85 -15.22
N GLU A 357 -7.40 -2.09 -14.28
CA GLU A 357 -6.30 -1.17 -13.96
C GLU A 357 -5.38 -0.99 -15.18
N ILE A 358 -5.14 0.23 -15.62
CA ILE A 358 -4.19 0.55 -16.69
C ILE A 358 -2.91 1.22 -16.16
N MET A 359 -2.96 1.80 -14.95
CA MET A 359 -1.81 2.39 -14.27
C MET A 359 -2.01 2.36 -12.75
N GLY A 360 -0.91 2.24 -12.01
CA GLY A 360 -0.86 2.41 -10.57
C GLY A 360 0.32 3.30 -10.17
N VAL A 361 0.12 4.18 -9.20
CA VAL A 361 1.13 5.01 -8.56
C VAL A 361 0.83 5.04 -7.06
N VAL A 362 1.73 4.46 -6.26
CA VAL A 362 1.55 4.39 -4.80
C VAL A 362 2.86 4.75 -4.11
N ALA A 363 2.79 5.67 -3.16
CA ALA A 363 3.89 5.95 -2.25
C ALA A 363 3.64 5.27 -0.91
N GLY A 364 4.68 4.65 -0.35
CA GLY A 364 4.78 4.29 1.06
C GLY A 364 5.73 5.28 1.74
N PRO A 365 5.25 6.37 2.35
CA PRO A 365 6.14 7.44 2.81
C PRO A 365 7.07 7.05 3.95
N ASN A 366 6.72 5.99 4.67
CA ASN A 366 7.53 5.41 5.74
C ASN A 366 8.32 4.17 5.27
N VAL A 367 8.27 3.82 3.98
CA VAL A 367 9.08 2.75 3.37
C VAL A 367 10.39 3.33 2.86
N LYS A 368 11.50 3.02 3.54
CA LYS A 368 12.84 3.48 3.16
C LYS A 368 13.23 2.95 1.77
N PHE A 369 13.96 3.76 1.01
CA PHE A 369 14.36 3.41 -0.36
C PHE A 369 15.61 2.52 -0.43
N ASP A 370 16.46 2.54 0.59
CA ASP A 370 17.63 1.66 0.70
C ASP A 370 17.21 0.18 0.76
N ASP A 371 16.17 -0.16 1.51
CA ASP A 371 15.56 -1.50 1.56
C ASP A 371 15.16 -2.04 0.18
N VAL A 372 14.81 -1.17 -0.77
CA VAL A 372 14.50 -1.53 -2.16
C VAL A 372 15.77 -1.85 -2.94
N VAL A 373 16.78 -0.98 -2.83
CA VAL A 373 18.02 -1.09 -3.60
C VAL A 373 18.91 -2.24 -3.07
N LEU A 374 18.83 -2.56 -1.77
CA LEU A 374 19.64 -3.57 -1.10
C LEU A 374 19.15 -5.03 -1.29
N GLY A 375 18.29 -5.28 -2.29
CA GLY A 375 18.04 -6.63 -2.82
C GLY A 375 16.95 -7.46 -2.15
N GLY A 376 16.06 -6.83 -1.37
CA GLY A 376 14.85 -7.47 -0.86
C GLY A 376 14.26 -6.73 0.33
N ALA A 377 13.17 -6.01 0.09
CA ALA A 377 12.59 -5.07 1.03
C ALA A 377 12.31 -5.68 2.43
N LYS A 378 12.91 -5.11 3.47
CA LYS A 378 12.74 -5.51 4.88
C LYS A 378 11.71 -4.66 5.61
N ILE A 379 10.69 -4.19 4.89
CA ILE A 379 9.59 -3.38 5.43
C ILE A 379 9.01 -4.07 6.67
N ARG A 380 8.90 -3.33 7.76
CA ARG A 380 8.21 -3.71 9.00
C ARG A 380 7.32 -2.56 9.42
N GLU A 381 6.27 -2.87 10.16
CA GLU A 381 5.24 -1.90 10.55
C GLU A 381 5.79 -0.63 11.23
N PHE A 382 6.81 -0.77 12.07
CA PHE A 382 7.40 0.34 12.84
C PHE A 382 8.91 0.55 12.58
N ASP A 383 9.47 -0.08 11.54
CA ASP A 383 10.79 0.28 11.01
C ASP A 383 10.56 1.24 9.84
N THR A 384 10.59 2.54 10.12
CA THR A 384 10.07 3.57 9.22
C THR A 384 11.14 4.57 8.77
N ASP A 385 10.96 5.12 7.58
CA ASP A 385 11.70 6.30 7.13
C ASP A 385 11.18 7.54 7.89
N GLU A 386 11.83 7.93 8.98
CA GLU A 386 11.37 9.05 9.82
C GLU A 386 11.68 10.42 9.19
N ASP A 387 12.92 10.58 8.73
CA ASP A 387 13.47 11.84 8.22
C ASP A 387 13.14 12.07 6.74
N GLY A 388 13.16 11.01 5.92
CA GLY A 388 12.90 11.06 4.50
C GLY A 388 11.41 11.11 4.13
N LEU A 389 11.15 10.94 2.83
CA LEU A 389 9.82 10.94 2.23
C LEU A 389 9.41 9.54 1.72
N GLY A 390 10.24 8.52 1.98
CA GLY A 390 10.00 7.14 1.61
C GLY A 390 10.11 6.84 0.11
N THR A 391 9.36 5.83 -0.30
CA THR A 391 9.46 5.21 -1.62
C THR A 391 8.15 5.33 -2.38
N MET A 392 8.22 5.61 -3.68
CA MET A 392 7.09 5.49 -4.61
C MET A 392 7.33 4.33 -5.57
N ILE A 393 6.30 3.48 -5.72
CA ILE A 393 6.22 2.44 -6.73
C ILE A 393 5.16 2.81 -7.77
N SER A 394 5.46 2.57 -9.04
CA SER A 394 4.55 2.87 -10.15
C SER A 394 4.65 1.84 -11.28
N ALA A 395 3.56 1.66 -12.02
CA ALA A 395 3.50 0.78 -13.18
C ALA A 395 2.44 1.25 -14.18
N VAL A 396 2.65 0.91 -15.46
CA VAL A 396 1.66 1.02 -16.54
C VAL A 396 1.52 -0.36 -17.16
N ARG A 397 0.28 -0.79 -17.44
CA ARG A 397 0.00 -2.16 -17.93
C ARG A 397 0.79 -2.49 -19.20
N GLY A 398 1.65 -3.51 -19.15
CA GLY A 398 2.50 -3.98 -20.24
C GLY A 398 3.86 -3.28 -20.38
N TYR A 399 4.19 -2.34 -19.49
CA TYR A 399 5.44 -1.57 -19.49
C TYR A 399 6.33 -1.83 -18.26
N GLY A 400 5.91 -2.73 -17.36
CA GLY A 400 6.65 -3.07 -16.15
C GLY A 400 6.44 -2.07 -15.00
N ALA A 401 7.01 -2.43 -13.85
CA ALA A 401 6.97 -1.63 -12.63
C ALA A 401 8.34 -1.02 -12.29
N THR A 402 8.33 0.12 -11.60
CA THR A 402 9.54 0.78 -11.08
C THR A 402 9.34 1.24 -9.63
N ALA A 403 10.43 1.39 -8.89
CA ALA A 403 10.48 2.14 -7.64
C ALA A 403 11.36 3.38 -7.77
N ARG A 404 11.07 4.45 -7.02
CA ARG A 404 11.93 5.64 -6.88
C ARG A 404 11.86 6.19 -5.45
N PRO A 405 12.87 6.90 -4.96
CA PRO A 405 12.73 7.67 -3.73
C PRO A 405 11.80 8.87 -3.98
N VAL A 406 11.02 9.25 -2.98
CA VAL A 406 10.16 10.44 -3.07
C VAL A 406 10.99 11.70 -2.80
N GLY A 407 10.88 12.70 -3.68
CA GLY A 407 11.54 13.99 -3.54
C GLY A 407 10.57 15.12 -3.13
N PRO A 408 11.07 16.30 -2.73
CA PRO A 408 10.23 17.47 -2.48
C PRO A 408 9.87 18.23 -3.76
N GLY A 409 10.56 17.99 -4.88
CA GLY A 409 10.48 18.79 -6.12
C GLY A 409 10.24 17.94 -7.35
N GLU A 410 11.27 17.80 -8.19
CA GLU A 410 11.26 16.90 -9.36
C GLU A 410 11.15 15.42 -8.95
N LEU A 411 10.82 14.57 -9.92
CA LEU A 411 10.84 13.12 -9.73
C LEU A 411 12.28 12.60 -9.77
N LEU A 412 12.73 12.01 -8.68
CA LEU A 412 14.05 11.39 -8.58
C LEU A 412 14.15 10.14 -9.50
N PRO A 413 15.37 9.71 -9.89
CA PRO A 413 15.58 8.56 -10.76
C PRO A 413 14.89 7.29 -10.25
N ALA A 414 14.29 6.53 -11.18
CA ALA A 414 13.61 5.29 -10.88
C ALA A 414 14.48 4.07 -11.22
N VAL A 415 14.29 2.98 -10.47
CA VAL A 415 14.88 1.66 -10.71
C VAL A 415 13.78 0.67 -11.13
N PRO A 416 14.02 -0.22 -12.11
CA PRO A 416 13.04 -1.21 -12.53
C PRO A 416 12.86 -2.31 -11.48
N LEU A 417 11.62 -2.72 -11.24
CA LEU A 417 11.30 -3.87 -10.39
C LEU A 417 11.34 -5.14 -11.25
N ASN A 418 12.39 -5.95 -11.09
CA ASN A 418 12.60 -7.16 -11.86
C ASN A 418 12.56 -8.41 -10.97
N ARG A 419 11.39 -8.72 -10.39
CA ARG A 419 11.19 -9.99 -9.68
C ARG A 419 11.30 -11.20 -10.62
N ALA A 420 11.16 -11.03 -11.94
CA ALA A 420 11.38 -12.11 -12.91
C ALA A 420 12.80 -12.72 -12.84
N SER A 421 13.81 -11.92 -12.48
CA SER A 421 15.20 -12.36 -12.30
C SER A 421 15.44 -13.27 -11.08
N GLN A 422 14.52 -13.29 -10.12
CA GLN A 422 14.66 -14.04 -8.87
C GLN A 422 14.17 -15.50 -9.05
N PRO A 423 14.69 -16.48 -8.27
CA PRO A 423 14.23 -17.86 -8.34
C PRO A 423 12.76 -18.00 -7.91
N PRO A 424 11.94 -18.81 -8.63
CA PRO A 424 10.55 -19.04 -8.24
C PRO A 424 10.44 -19.77 -6.90
N PRO A 425 9.36 -19.54 -6.12
CA PRO A 425 9.11 -20.27 -4.89
C PRO A 425 8.94 -21.77 -5.17
N LYS A 426 9.47 -22.60 -4.27
CA LYS A 426 9.34 -24.06 -4.32
C LYS A 426 8.40 -24.53 -3.22
N LEU A 427 7.29 -25.16 -3.62
CA LEU A 427 6.40 -25.85 -2.67
C LEU A 427 6.98 -27.22 -2.33
N ASP A 428 6.84 -27.64 -1.07
CA ASP A 428 7.21 -29.00 -0.66
C ASP A 428 6.12 -29.98 -1.13
N LYS A 429 6.28 -30.48 -2.36
CA LYS A 429 5.36 -31.44 -2.99
C LYS A 429 5.27 -32.78 -2.26
N THR A 430 6.18 -33.08 -1.33
CA THR A 430 6.12 -34.31 -0.52
C THR A 430 5.09 -34.21 0.61
N LYS A 431 4.64 -33.00 0.95
CA LYS A 431 3.68 -32.76 2.04
C LYS A 431 2.22 -32.74 1.55
N PRO A 432 1.31 -33.41 2.26
CA PRO A 432 -0.12 -33.38 1.94
C PRO A 432 -0.78 -32.06 2.37
N GLY A 433 -1.98 -31.80 1.86
CA GLY A 433 -2.83 -30.68 2.30
C GLY A 433 -2.12 -29.32 2.30
N LEU A 434 -2.34 -28.53 3.35
CA LEU A 434 -1.75 -27.20 3.49
C LEU A 434 -0.24 -27.22 3.80
N ALA A 435 0.31 -28.35 4.27
CA ALA A 435 1.70 -28.44 4.72
C ALA A 435 2.74 -28.18 3.61
N LYS A 436 2.35 -28.26 2.32
CA LYS A 436 3.19 -27.87 1.18
C LYS A 436 3.46 -26.36 1.07
N PHE A 437 2.67 -25.53 1.77
CA PHE A 437 2.76 -24.07 1.74
C PHE A 437 3.50 -23.47 2.96
N TYR A 438 3.83 -24.27 3.97
CA TYR A 438 4.42 -23.81 5.25
C TYR A 438 5.80 -23.12 5.11
N GLY A 439 6.44 -23.16 3.94
CA GLY A 439 7.68 -22.46 3.62
C GLY A 439 7.49 -21.10 2.93
N LEU A 440 6.26 -20.65 2.68
CA LEU A 440 5.97 -19.34 2.08
C LEU A 440 6.04 -18.22 3.13
N LYS A 441 6.37 -17.00 2.68
CA LYS A 441 6.40 -15.80 3.54
C LYS A 441 5.04 -15.10 3.48
N TYR A 442 4.22 -15.32 4.48
CA TYR A 442 2.90 -14.67 4.54
C TYR A 442 3.00 -13.17 4.83
N VAL A 443 2.14 -12.36 4.18
CA VAL A 443 2.00 -10.92 4.41
C VAL A 443 0.54 -10.59 4.76
N ASP A 444 0.28 -10.30 6.04
CA ASP A 444 -1.07 -10.07 6.57
C ASP A 444 -1.05 -9.09 7.76
N SER A 445 -2.13 -8.98 8.55
CA SER A 445 -2.14 -8.29 9.84
C SER A 445 -3.22 -8.86 10.76
N GLU A 446 -2.85 -9.28 11.98
CA GLU A 446 -3.80 -9.63 13.06
C GLU A 446 -4.74 -8.45 13.41
N ASN A 447 -4.30 -7.22 13.17
CA ASN A 447 -5.08 -6.01 13.40
C ASN A 447 -6.05 -5.67 12.25
N SER A 448 -6.06 -6.45 11.14
CA SER A 448 -6.97 -6.23 10.01
C SER A 448 -8.43 -6.52 10.42
N PRO A 449 -9.32 -5.51 10.52
CA PRO A 449 -10.64 -5.72 11.11
C PRO A 449 -11.61 -6.48 10.19
N LYS A 450 -11.31 -6.60 8.89
CA LYS A 450 -12.16 -7.26 7.88
C LYS A 450 -11.68 -8.69 7.52
N SER A 451 -10.60 -9.21 8.14
CA SER A 451 -9.92 -10.45 7.69
C SER A 451 -9.95 -11.61 8.70
N ARG A 452 -10.15 -12.85 8.21
CA ARG A 452 -9.99 -14.14 8.91
C ARG A 452 -8.52 -14.55 8.94
N TRP A 453 -7.71 -13.94 9.80
CA TRP A 453 -6.31 -14.35 9.99
C TRP A 453 -6.19 -15.80 10.47
N ASP A 454 -7.22 -16.37 11.11
CA ASP A 454 -7.27 -17.77 11.53
C ASP A 454 -7.14 -18.73 10.34
N LYS A 455 -7.66 -18.37 9.16
CA LYS A 455 -7.46 -19.13 7.93
C LYS A 455 -6.05 -19.00 7.37
N VAL A 456 -5.40 -17.86 7.56
CA VAL A 456 -4.00 -17.66 7.13
C VAL A 456 -3.05 -18.42 8.08
N GLN A 457 -3.42 -18.61 9.35
CA GLN A 457 -2.70 -19.47 10.29
C GLN A 457 -2.65 -20.93 9.83
N ASP A 458 -3.75 -21.49 9.32
CA ASP A 458 -3.80 -22.85 8.76
C ASP A 458 -2.79 -23.01 7.60
N PHE A 459 -2.75 -22.02 6.69
CA PHE A 459 -1.81 -21.98 5.56
C PHE A 459 -0.34 -21.76 5.98
N ALA A 460 -0.09 -20.98 7.04
CA ALA A 460 1.25 -20.79 7.61
C ALA A 460 1.73 -22.01 8.42
N GLY A 461 0.84 -22.93 8.77
CA GLY A 461 1.13 -24.13 9.57
C GLY A 461 1.09 -23.90 11.08
N GLY A 462 0.15 -23.06 11.53
CA GLY A 462 -0.20 -22.82 12.92
C GLY A 462 0.11 -21.40 13.41
N PRO A 463 -0.49 -20.97 14.53
CA PRO A 463 -0.34 -19.61 15.07
C PRO A 463 1.12 -19.18 15.27
N ASP A 464 1.98 -20.06 15.75
CA ASP A 464 3.38 -19.70 16.08
C ASP A 464 4.28 -19.54 14.85
N LYS A 465 3.89 -20.09 13.70
CA LYS A 465 4.53 -19.79 12.41
C LYS A 465 3.95 -18.51 11.83
N TYR A 466 2.65 -18.31 11.92
CA TYR A 466 1.96 -17.10 11.47
C TYR A 466 2.42 -15.83 12.22
N LYS A 467 2.75 -15.91 13.51
CA LYS A 467 3.40 -14.80 14.25
C LYS A 467 4.76 -14.37 13.67
N LYS A 468 5.37 -15.18 12.79
CA LYS A 468 6.61 -14.86 12.06
C LYS A 468 6.34 -14.36 10.63
N ALA A 469 5.08 -14.32 10.20
CA ALA A 469 4.66 -13.66 8.98
C ALA A 469 4.92 -12.15 9.06
N LEU A 470 5.01 -11.50 7.91
CA LEU A 470 5.16 -10.06 7.84
C LEU A 470 3.81 -9.39 8.17
N GLN A 471 3.73 -8.87 9.39
CA GLN A 471 2.57 -8.13 9.89
C GLN A 471 2.66 -6.67 9.42
N LEU A 472 1.74 -6.24 8.55
CA LEU A 472 1.65 -4.87 8.01
C LEU A 472 0.19 -4.42 7.93
N TYR A 473 -0.19 -3.32 8.58
CA TYR A 473 -1.60 -2.93 8.68
C TYR A 473 -2.18 -2.46 7.34
N SER A 474 -1.56 -1.44 6.72
CA SER A 474 -1.92 -0.87 5.43
C SER A 474 -2.14 -1.95 4.36
N SER A 475 -3.23 -1.86 3.60
CA SER A 475 -3.52 -2.79 2.50
C SER A 475 -2.45 -2.73 1.41
N HIS A 476 -2.02 -1.52 1.03
CA HIS A 476 -1.09 -1.25 -0.06
C HIS A 476 0.37 -1.47 0.31
N VAL A 477 0.80 -1.19 1.55
CA VAL A 477 2.18 -1.50 1.98
C VAL A 477 2.42 -3.02 2.01
N ARG A 478 1.38 -3.86 2.21
CA ARG A 478 1.50 -5.31 1.99
C ARG A 478 1.84 -5.65 0.54
N TYR A 479 1.13 -5.08 -0.44
CA TYR A 479 1.45 -5.30 -1.85
C TYR A 479 2.82 -4.75 -2.22
N MET A 480 3.19 -3.59 -1.68
CA MET A 480 4.50 -2.97 -1.84
C MET A 480 5.61 -3.89 -1.34
N ALA A 481 5.47 -4.48 -0.14
CA ALA A 481 6.40 -5.48 0.38
C ALA A 481 6.49 -6.73 -0.52
N MET A 482 5.39 -7.17 -1.14
CA MET A 482 5.41 -8.29 -2.09
C MET A 482 6.05 -7.93 -3.44
N ALA A 483 5.91 -6.68 -3.91
CA ALA A 483 6.45 -6.20 -5.18
C ALA A 483 7.95 -5.81 -5.11
N LEU A 484 8.42 -5.42 -3.92
CA LEU A 484 9.81 -5.06 -3.63
C LEU A 484 10.61 -6.22 -2.98
N GLY A 485 9.91 -7.20 -2.40
CA GLY A 485 10.49 -8.39 -1.80
C GLY A 485 10.73 -9.52 -2.81
N ASP A 486 11.13 -10.68 -2.28
CA ASP A 486 11.35 -11.88 -3.10
C ASP A 486 10.05 -12.56 -3.58
N ARG A 487 10.19 -13.59 -4.42
CA ARG A 487 9.05 -14.34 -5.00
C ARG A 487 8.34 -15.30 -4.04
N THR A 488 8.81 -15.47 -2.80
CA THR A 488 8.19 -16.34 -1.78
C THR A 488 7.10 -15.63 -0.97
N TYR A 489 7.06 -14.29 -1.04
CA TYR A 489 6.00 -13.52 -0.39
C TYR A 489 4.63 -13.80 -0.99
N THR A 490 3.66 -14.07 -0.11
CA THR A 490 2.31 -14.53 -0.44
C THR A 490 1.30 -13.87 0.49
N GLN A 491 0.13 -13.49 -0.03
CA GLN A 491 -0.98 -12.99 0.77
C GLN A 491 -2.26 -13.77 0.44
N ILE A 492 -3.03 -14.07 1.48
CA ILE A 492 -4.39 -14.58 1.39
C ILE A 492 -5.22 -13.69 2.32
N ARG A 493 -6.06 -12.81 1.78
CA ARG A 493 -7.03 -12.04 2.57
C ARG A 493 -8.38 -12.74 2.49
N TRP A 494 -8.82 -13.30 3.60
CA TRP A 494 -10.08 -14.05 3.69
C TRP A 494 -11.13 -13.19 4.42
N PRO A 495 -12.32 -12.89 3.87
CA PRO A 495 -13.26 -11.96 4.50
C PRO A 495 -13.88 -12.50 5.80
N ASP A 496 -14.03 -11.67 6.83
CA ASP A 496 -14.68 -12.07 8.10
C ASP A 496 -16.20 -11.87 8.10
N GLU A 497 -16.90 -12.80 7.44
CA GLU A 497 -18.36 -12.88 7.43
C GLU A 497 -19.01 -13.07 8.82
N ARG A 498 -18.25 -13.40 9.87
CA ARG A 498 -18.80 -13.51 11.24
C ARG A 498 -19.24 -12.15 11.77
N LYS A 499 -18.67 -11.06 11.25
CA LYS A 499 -19.05 -9.68 11.57
C LYS A 499 -20.29 -9.30 10.75
N LYS A 500 -21.31 -8.78 11.44
CA LYS A 500 -22.61 -8.40 10.85
C LYS A 500 -22.90 -6.91 11.09
N PRO A 501 -23.39 -6.16 10.08
CA PRO A 501 -23.53 -6.57 8.68
C PRO A 501 -22.16 -6.92 8.05
N PHE A 502 -22.15 -7.86 7.11
CA PHE A 502 -20.94 -8.12 6.34
C PHE A 502 -20.65 -6.88 5.49
N LYS A 503 -19.41 -6.40 5.51
CA LYS A 503 -18.98 -5.25 4.72
C LYS A 503 -17.85 -5.66 3.78
N PRO A 504 -18.00 -5.48 2.46
CA PRO A 504 -16.93 -5.73 1.50
C PRO A 504 -15.72 -4.80 1.75
N TRP A 505 -14.61 -5.07 1.07
CA TRP A 505 -13.56 -4.06 0.90
C TRP A 505 -13.98 -3.04 -0.15
N SER A 506 -13.50 -1.82 0.03
CA SER A 506 -13.71 -0.77 -0.97
C SER A 506 -12.74 -0.99 -2.12
N ILE A 507 -13.05 -0.48 -3.30
CA ILE A 507 -12.17 -0.61 -4.47
C ILE A 507 -10.79 0.04 -4.24
N TRP A 508 -10.73 1.11 -3.44
CA TRP A 508 -9.50 1.85 -3.15
C TRP A 508 -8.55 1.12 -2.19
N ASP A 509 -9.04 0.17 -1.36
CA ASP A 509 -8.20 -0.75 -0.58
C ASP A 509 -7.24 -1.57 -1.49
N HIS A 510 -7.58 -1.70 -2.79
CA HIS A 510 -7.04 -2.71 -3.70
C HIS A 510 -6.77 -2.22 -5.12
N VAL A 511 -6.64 -0.92 -5.39
CA VAL A 511 -6.35 -0.41 -6.75
C VAL A 511 -4.89 0.03 -6.91
N GLY A 512 -4.33 -0.12 -8.10
CA GLY A 512 -2.98 0.32 -8.46
C GLY A 512 -1.90 -0.67 -8.04
N THR A 513 -1.87 -1.10 -6.77
CA THR A 513 -0.83 -2.03 -6.30
C THR A 513 -0.96 -3.47 -6.81
N PRO A 514 -2.15 -4.05 -7.09
CA PRO A 514 -2.23 -5.32 -7.81
C PRO A 514 -1.60 -5.24 -9.20
N LEU A 515 -1.88 -4.18 -9.96
CA LEU A 515 -1.21 -3.94 -11.24
C LEU A 515 0.31 -3.86 -11.07
N ILE A 516 0.81 -3.02 -10.15
CA ILE A 516 2.25 -2.89 -9.89
C ILE A 516 2.88 -4.25 -9.53
N TYR A 517 2.22 -5.07 -8.72
CA TYR A 517 2.69 -6.41 -8.38
C TYR A 517 2.70 -7.37 -9.60
N THR A 518 1.74 -7.27 -10.52
CA THR A 518 1.76 -8.06 -11.78
C THR A 518 2.78 -7.58 -12.80
N GLU A 519 3.07 -6.28 -12.83
CA GLU A 519 4.10 -5.69 -13.71
C GLU A 519 5.52 -5.84 -13.14
N SER A 520 5.68 -6.19 -11.85
CA SER A 520 6.98 -6.46 -11.21
C SER A 520 7.63 -7.80 -11.62
N GLY A 521 6.84 -8.74 -12.15
CA GLY A 521 7.32 -10.09 -12.49
C GLY A 521 6.21 -11.15 -12.43
N PRO A 522 6.55 -12.46 -12.60
CA PRO A 522 5.57 -13.53 -12.81
C PRO A 522 4.65 -13.75 -11.60
N SER A 523 3.49 -13.11 -11.60
CA SER A 523 2.58 -13.13 -10.46
C SER A 523 1.10 -13.13 -10.88
N LYS A 524 0.21 -13.30 -9.90
CA LYS A 524 -1.24 -13.23 -10.07
C LYS A 524 -1.90 -12.63 -8.83
N VAL A 525 -2.97 -11.88 -9.07
CA VAL A 525 -3.91 -11.39 -8.05
C VAL A 525 -5.31 -11.79 -8.48
N THR A 526 -6.04 -12.48 -7.61
CA THR A 526 -7.43 -12.91 -7.85
C THR A 526 -8.23 -12.88 -6.55
N ASP A 527 -9.53 -13.13 -6.62
CA ASP A 527 -10.30 -13.54 -5.46
C ASP A 527 -9.94 -14.98 -4.99
N LEU A 528 -10.54 -15.47 -3.90
CA LEU A 528 -10.35 -16.84 -3.40
C LEU A 528 -10.82 -17.93 -4.36
N HIS A 529 -11.65 -17.60 -5.35
CA HIS A 529 -12.11 -18.54 -6.39
C HIS A 529 -11.21 -18.55 -7.63
N GLY A 530 -10.24 -17.65 -7.73
CA GLY A 530 -9.35 -17.53 -8.89
C GLY A 530 -9.85 -16.57 -9.98
N LYS A 531 -10.88 -15.76 -9.71
CA LYS A 531 -11.40 -14.72 -10.62
C LYS A 531 -10.50 -13.48 -10.53
N PRO A 532 -9.96 -12.95 -11.65
CA PRO A 532 -9.22 -11.69 -11.65
C PRO A 532 -10.08 -10.53 -11.13
N LEU A 533 -9.48 -9.59 -10.40
CA LEU A 533 -10.19 -8.42 -9.86
C LEU A 533 -10.63 -7.47 -10.99
N THR A 534 -11.79 -6.83 -10.81
CA THR A 534 -12.24 -5.69 -11.64
C THR A 534 -12.82 -4.58 -10.77
N TYR A 535 -12.88 -3.38 -11.32
CA TYR A 535 -13.12 -2.12 -10.61
C TYR A 535 -14.22 -1.31 -11.30
N ASN A 536 -15.36 -1.95 -11.57
CA ASN A 536 -16.50 -1.41 -12.34
C ASN A 536 -17.87 -1.63 -11.67
N GLU A 537 -17.89 -1.89 -10.36
CA GLU A 537 -19.09 -2.27 -9.59
C GLU A 537 -19.52 -1.18 -8.58
N GLY A 538 -19.15 0.07 -8.86
CA GLY A 538 -19.25 1.17 -7.91
C GLY A 538 -18.07 1.15 -6.94
N ARG A 539 -18.34 1.52 -5.67
CA ARG A 539 -17.30 1.81 -4.65
C ARG A 539 -16.75 0.57 -3.92
N ASP A 540 -17.44 -0.57 -4.03
CA ASP A 540 -17.17 -1.77 -3.23
C ASP A 540 -16.83 -2.98 -4.11
N MET A 541 -16.02 -3.90 -3.59
CA MET A 541 -15.63 -5.16 -4.24
C MET A 541 -16.75 -6.21 -4.10
N LEU A 542 -17.91 -5.97 -4.73
CA LEU A 542 -19.14 -6.75 -4.50
C LEU A 542 -19.10 -8.17 -5.07
N SER A 543 -18.63 -8.36 -6.31
CA SER A 543 -18.60 -9.68 -6.98
C SER A 543 -17.30 -10.47 -6.76
N TYR A 544 -16.61 -10.20 -5.66
CA TYR A 544 -15.30 -10.78 -5.33
C TYR A 544 -15.25 -11.24 -3.88
N TYR A 545 -14.87 -12.50 -3.67
CA TYR A 545 -14.75 -13.06 -2.32
C TYR A 545 -13.29 -13.25 -1.93
N GLY A 546 -12.79 -12.39 -1.04
CA GLY A 546 -11.40 -12.41 -0.58
C GLY A 546 -10.38 -12.05 -1.67
N ILE A 547 -9.08 -12.18 -1.36
CA ILE A 547 -7.97 -11.95 -2.29
C ILE A 547 -6.86 -13.00 -2.07
N ILE A 548 -6.27 -13.48 -3.16
CA ILE A 548 -4.99 -14.20 -3.20
C ILE A 548 -4.02 -13.37 -4.03
N THR A 549 -2.83 -13.10 -3.48
CA THR A 549 -1.72 -12.44 -4.17
C THR A 549 -0.49 -13.32 -4.03
N ALA A 550 0.00 -13.87 -5.15
CA ALA A 550 1.09 -14.83 -5.14
C ALA A 550 1.86 -14.89 -6.47
N ASP A 551 3.04 -15.50 -6.44
CA ASP A 551 3.78 -15.85 -7.65
C ASP A 551 2.97 -16.79 -8.56
N ALA A 552 3.05 -16.56 -9.88
CA ALA A 552 2.27 -17.27 -10.88
C ALA A 552 2.52 -18.78 -10.90
N THR A 553 3.69 -19.23 -10.44
CA THR A 553 4.07 -20.65 -10.39
C THR A 553 3.35 -21.44 -9.29
N ILE A 554 2.91 -20.78 -8.21
CA ILE A 554 2.24 -21.40 -7.06
C ILE A 554 0.78 -20.99 -6.89
N HIS A 555 0.37 -19.86 -7.47
CA HIS A 555 -0.97 -19.29 -7.28
C HIS A 555 -2.11 -20.28 -7.51
N LYS A 556 -2.06 -21.12 -8.56
CA LYS A 556 -3.13 -22.11 -8.81
C LYS A 556 -3.25 -23.12 -7.66
N ALA A 557 -2.12 -23.59 -7.11
CA ALA A 557 -2.13 -24.54 -6.00
C ALA A 557 -2.75 -23.92 -4.74
N ILE A 558 -2.53 -22.62 -4.51
CA ILE A 558 -3.16 -21.88 -3.40
C ILE A 558 -4.68 -21.77 -3.64
N VAL A 559 -5.13 -21.35 -4.82
CA VAL A 559 -6.57 -21.30 -5.19
C VAL A 559 -7.24 -22.66 -5.02
N ASP A 560 -6.60 -23.74 -5.50
CA ASP A 560 -7.13 -25.10 -5.38
C ASP A 560 -7.29 -25.50 -3.90
N ALA A 561 -6.31 -25.19 -3.05
CA ALA A 561 -6.37 -25.46 -1.61
C ALA A 561 -7.44 -24.62 -0.89
N VAL A 562 -7.53 -23.31 -1.20
CA VAL A 562 -8.56 -22.43 -0.64
C VAL A 562 -9.98 -22.91 -0.99
N LYS A 563 -10.19 -23.45 -2.20
CA LYS A 563 -11.48 -24.05 -2.58
C LYS A 563 -11.83 -25.29 -1.75
N VAL A 564 -10.85 -26.11 -1.36
CA VAL A 564 -11.08 -27.23 -0.43
C VAL A 564 -11.50 -26.72 0.95
N GLU A 565 -10.82 -25.71 1.47
CA GLU A 565 -11.15 -25.10 2.78
C GLU A 565 -12.54 -24.46 2.79
N LEU A 566 -12.91 -23.73 1.73
CA LEU A 566 -14.25 -23.15 1.56
C LEU A 566 -15.34 -24.22 1.54
N ALA A 567 -15.14 -25.31 0.79
CA ALA A 567 -16.09 -26.41 0.72
C ALA A 567 -16.23 -27.15 2.08
N ALA A 568 -15.16 -27.21 2.87
CA ALA A 568 -15.18 -27.75 4.22
C ALA A 568 -15.98 -26.85 5.20
N GLU A 569 -15.77 -25.53 5.16
CA GLU A 569 -16.56 -24.58 5.98
C GLU A 569 -18.05 -24.62 5.63
N GLN A 570 -18.41 -24.66 4.34
CA GLN A 570 -19.80 -24.74 3.89
C GLN A 570 -20.51 -26.00 4.43
N LYS A 571 -19.83 -27.16 4.38
CA LYS A 571 -20.34 -28.42 4.96
C LYS A 571 -20.52 -28.32 6.48
N LEU A 572 -19.57 -27.71 7.20
CA LEU A 572 -19.67 -27.51 8.64
C LEU A 572 -20.84 -26.60 9.02
N VAL A 573 -21.06 -25.51 8.28
CA VAL A 573 -22.19 -24.58 8.50
C VAL A 573 -23.53 -25.26 8.20
N ALA A 574 -23.63 -26.03 7.12
CA ALA A 574 -24.82 -26.80 6.78
C ALA A 574 -25.15 -27.85 7.87
N ALA A 575 -24.15 -28.60 8.35
CA ALA A 575 -24.32 -29.56 9.43
C ALA A 575 -24.81 -28.88 10.72
N LYS A 576 -24.20 -27.76 11.13
CA LYS A 576 -24.64 -26.98 12.30
C LYS A 576 -26.08 -26.49 12.18
N LYS A 577 -26.50 -26.00 11.00
CA LYS A 577 -27.90 -25.61 10.74
C LYS A 577 -28.85 -26.80 10.87
N LEU A 578 -28.49 -27.96 10.32
CA LEU A 578 -29.30 -29.18 10.42
C LEU A 578 -29.42 -29.68 11.87
N THR A 579 -28.36 -29.61 12.67
CA THR A 579 -28.40 -29.93 14.11
C THR A 579 -29.25 -28.93 14.89
N ALA A 580 -29.20 -27.64 14.55
CA ALA A 580 -30.02 -26.61 15.18
C ALA A 580 -31.51 -26.74 14.84
N ALA A 581 -31.85 -27.16 13.61
CA ALA A 581 -33.24 -27.38 13.19
C ALA A 581 -33.85 -28.71 13.67
N LYS A 582 -33.04 -29.58 14.30
CA LYS A 582 -33.47 -30.85 14.93
C LYS A 582 -33.61 -30.75 16.46
N LYS A 583 -33.37 -29.56 17.02
CA LYS A 583 -33.51 -29.22 18.43
C LYS A 583 -34.63 -28.19 18.59
#